data_AF-A0A939RGA5-F1
#
_entry.id   AF-A0A939RGA5-F1
#
_cell.length_a   1.000
_cell.length_b   1.000
_cell.length_c   1.000
_cell.angle_alpha   90.00
_cell.angle_beta   90.00
_cell.angle_gamma   90.00
#
_symmetry.space_group_name_H-M   'P 1'
#
loop_
_entity.id
_entity.type
_entity.pdbx_description
1 polymer ?
#
loop_
_entity_poly.entity_id
_entity_poly.type
_entity_poly.pdbx_seq_one_letter_code
_entity_poly.pdbx_strand_id
1 'polypeptide(L)'
;AGAGFEPRIDFATDDYPAVVGLVAAGLGVAVLPRLALQSVRPDGVSTVPVRTAAGVPAVRQVVALTLPDLAEVPAVALMLERLAGSATGR
;
A
#
# COMPACT_ATOMS: atom_id res chain seq x y z
N ALA A 1 -5.24 -19.64 4.52
CA ALA A 1 -4.59 -19.93 5.81
C ALA A 1 -3.12 -20.26 5.56
N GLY A 2 -2.15 -19.65 6.27
CA GLY A 2 -0.73 -19.80 5.90
C GLY A 2 0.35 -19.42 6.93
N ALA A 3 0.02 -18.79 8.07
CA ALA A 3 1.01 -18.38 9.08
C ALA A 3 0.95 -19.19 10.41
N GLY A 4 0.03 -20.15 10.52
CA GLY A 4 -0.12 -20.99 11.73
C GLY A 4 -0.79 -20.30 12.93
N PHE A 5 -1.28 -19.07 12.77
CA PHE A 5 -2.07 -18.36 13.77
C PHE A 5 -3.23 -17.60 13.10
N GLU A 6 -4.25 -17.26 13.89
CA GLU A 6 -5.35 -16.39 13.49
C GLU A 6 -5.15 -15.00 14.12
N PRO A 7 -5.06 -13.91 13.34
CA PRO A 7 -4.95 -12.57 13.88
C PRO A 7 -6.18 -12.18 14.70
N ARG A 8 -5.97 -11.60 15.89
CA ARG A 8 -7.05 -10.95 16.64
C ARG A 8 -7.26 -9.54 16.07
N ILE A 9 -8.44 -9.30 15.51
CA ILE A 9 -8.80 -8.01 14.90
C ILE A 9 -9.82 -7.29 15.79
N ASP A 10 -9.37 -6.29 16.53
CA ASP A 10 -10.26 -5.43 17.35
C ASP A 10 -10.87 -4.29 16.52
N PHE A 11 -10.14 -3.83 15.48
CA PHE A 11 -10.55 -2.73 14.60
C PHE A 11 -10.29 -3.08 13.13
N ALA A 12 -11.21 -2.72 12.25
CA ALA A 12 -11.07 -2.85 10.81
C ALA A 12 -11.59 -1.59 10.11
N THR A 13 -10.74 -0.96 9.31
CA THR A 13 -11.07 0.24 8.53
C THR A 13 -10.14 0.35 7.33
N ASP A 14 -10.60 1.00 6.26
CA ASP A 14 -9.83 1.33 5.06
C ASP A 14 -9.27 2.77 5.06
N ASP A 15 -9.62 3.57 6.09
CA ASP A 15 -9.09 4.93 6.29
C ASP A 15 -7.70 4.90 6.93
N TYR A 16 -6.66 5.17 6.13
CA TYR A 16 -5.27 5.14 6.58
C TYR A 16 -4.94 6.13 7.72
N PRO A 17 -5.36 7.42 7.66
CA PRO A 17 -5.30 8.31 8.82
C PRO A 17 -5.87 7.71 10.11
N ALA A 18 -7.05 7.09 10.05
CA ALA A 18 -7.66 6.46 11.22
C ALA A 18 -6.81 5.30 11.76
N VAL A 19 -6.30 4.43 10.87
CA VAL A 19 -5.37 3.35 11.25
C VAL A 19 -4.14 3.89 11.98
N VAL A 20 -3.49 4.92 11.44
CA VAL A 20 -2.30 5.51 12.07
C VAL A 20 -2.64 6.15 13.42
N GLY A 21 -3.79 6.82 13.53
CA GLY A 21 -4.27 7.37 14.81
C GLY A 21 -4.48 6.30 15.88
N LEU A 22 -5.07 5.14 15.52
CA LEU A 22 -5.25 4.02 16.44
C LEU A 22 -3.91 3.42 16.91
N VAL A 23 -2.94 3.29 16.00
CA VAL A 23 -1.59 2.81 16.35
C VAL A 23 -0.86 3.82 17.23
N ALA A 24 -0.93 5.11 16.93
CA ALA A 24 -0.35 6.18 17.75
C ALA A 24 -0.96 6.23 19.16
N ALA A 25 -2.24 5.87 19.31
CA ALA A 25 -2.92 5.74 20.58
C ALA A 25 -2.56 4.46 21.37
N GLY A 26 -1.70 3.59 20.82
CA GLY A 26 -1.27 2.35 21.47
C GLY A 26 -2.29 1.22 21.43
N LEU A 27 -3.30 1.30 20.55
CA LEU A 27 -4.39 0.31 20.47
C LEU A 27 -4.05 -0.93 19.64
N GLY A 28 -2.87 -0.96 18.99
CA GLY A 28 -2.42 -2.13 18.25
C GLY A 28 -1.30 -1.82 17.24
N VAL A 29 -1.18 -2.70 16.26
CA VAL A 29 -0.26 -2.58 15.11
C VAL A 29 -1.03 -2.76 13.81
N ALA A 30 -0.51 -2.20 12.72
CA ALA A 30 -1.13 -2.30 11.40
C ALA A 30 -0.10 -2.56 10.30
N VAL A 31 -0.55 -3.17 9.22
CA VAL A 31 0.24 -3.35 7.99
C VAL A 31 -0.34 -2.42 6.92
N LEU A 32 0.49 -1.47 6.45
CA LEU A 32 0.09 -0.47 5.47
C LEU A 32 0.96 -0.54 4.22
N PRO A 33 0.41 -0.28 3.01
CA PRO A 33 1.23 -0.08 1.83
C PRO A 33 2.15 1.13 2.01
N ARG A 34 3.43 1.00 1.62
CA ARG A 34 4.41 2.10 1.72
C ARG A 34 3.94 3.41 1.08
N LEU A 35 3.19 3.33 -0.02
CA LEU A 35 2.64 4.51 -0.71
C LEU A 35 1.63 5.29 0.15
N ALA A 36 0.84 4.60 0.99
CA ALA A 36 -0.13 5.24 1.87
C ALA A 36 0.53 6.02 3.01
N LEU A 37 1.78 5.69 3.35
CA LEU A 37 2.53 6.40 4.40
C LEU A 37 2.84 7.84 4.00
N GLN A 38 2.86 8.17 2.71
CA GLN A 38 3.10 9.54 2.23
C GLN A 38 1.95 10.49 2.56
N SER A 39 0.73 9.95 2.71
CA SER A 39 -0.49 10.73 2.97
C SER A 39 -0.85 10.86 4.46
N VAL A 40 -0.05 10.28 5.36
CA VAL A 40 -0.31 10.27 6.81
C VAL A 40 0.92 10.78 7.55
N ARG A 41 0.72 11.51 8.65
CA ARG A 41 1.82 11.90 9.55
C ARG A 41 2.02 10.79 10.59
N PRO A 42 3.18 10.11 10.62
CA PRO A 42 3.43 9.03 11.56
C PRO A 42 3.90 9.57 12.93
N ASP A 43 3.35 10.69 13.39
CA ASP A 43 3.75 11.26 14.68
C ASP A 43 3.41 10.26 15.80
N GLY A 44 4.42 9.82 16.55
CA GLY A 44 4.25 8.81 17.58
C GLY A 44 4.20 7.36 17.08
N VAL A 45 4.46 7.10 15.79
CA VAL A 45 4.47 5.74 15.21
C VAL A 45 5.83 5.42 14.60
N SER A 46 6.34 4.22 14.90
CA SER A 46 7.51 3.68 14.22
C SER A 46 7.09 2.78 13.06
N THR A 47 7.79 2.89 11.93
CA THR A 47 7.55 2.04 10.75
C THR A 47 8.66 1.01 10.63
N VAL A 48 8.28 -0.25 10.40
CA VAL A 48 9.22 -1.35 10.18
C VAL A 48 8.89 -2.07 8.86
N PRO A 49 9.91 -2.50 8.08
CA PRO A 49 9.65 -3.26 6.87
C PRO A 49 8.99 -4.61 7.17
N VAL A 50 7.88 -4.90 6.50
CA VAL A 50 7.25 -6.22 6.55
C VAL A 50 8.05 -7.18 5.68
N ARG A 51 8.36 -8.36 6.24
CA ARG A 51 9.03 -9.45 5.54
C ARG A 51 8.09 -10.64 5.41
N THR A 52 8.25 -11.39 4.33
CA THR A 52 7.57 -12.67 4.12
C THR A 52 8.14 -13.73 5.06
N ALA A 53 7.49 -14.89 5.15
CA ALA A 53 8.00 -16.03 5.92
C ALA A 53 9.39 -16.50 5.46
N ALA A 54 9.75 -16.27 4.20
CA ALA A 54 11.07 -16.56 3.64
C ALA A 54 12.12 -15.47 3.94
N GLY A 55 11.79 -14.48 4.77
CA GLY A 55 12.71 -13.40 5.17
C GLY A 55 12.92 -12.30 4.12
N VAL A 56 12.35 -12.41 2.93
CA VAL A 56 12.45 -11.37 1.89
C VAL A 56 11.42 -10.25 2.11
N PRO A 57 11.71 -9.00 1.69
CA PRO A 57 10.75 -7.90 1.81
C PRO A 57 9.40 -8.22 1.16
N ALA A 58 8.30 -7.88 1.83
CA ALA A 58 6.98 -7.93 1.21
C ALA A 58 6.87 -6.84 0.13
N VAL A 59 6.47 -7.24 -1.07
CA VAL A 59 6.35 -6.35 -2.23
C VAL A 59 4.89 -6.27 -2.64
N ARG A 60 4.41 -5.05 -2.86
CA ARG A 60 3.12 -4.78 -3.50
C ARG A 60 3.38 -4.27 -4.91
N GLN A 61 2.75 -4.88 -5.90
CA GLN A 61 2.74 -4.40 -7.28
C GLN A 61 1.52 -3.51 -7.51
N VAL A 62 1.73 -2.38 -8.19
CA VAL A 62 0.67 -1.48 -8.67
C VAL A 62 0.80 -1.44 -10.17
N VAL A 63 -0.29 -1.77 -10.87
CA VAL A 63 -0.32 -1.86 -12.34
C VAL A 63 -1.41 -0.96 -12.89
N ALA A 64 -1.15 -0.38 -14.06
CA ALA A 64 -2.16 0.27 -14.89
C ALA A 64 -2.59 -0.73 -15.95
N LEU A 65 -3.90 -0.90 -16.15
CA LEU A 65 -4.48 -1.83 -17.10
C LEU A 65 -5.43 -1.08 -18.02
N THR A 66 -5.40 -1.41 -19.31
CA THR A 66 -6.35 -0.96 -20.31
C THR A 66 -6.67 -2.11 -21.26
N LEU A 67 -7.81 -2.04 -21.93
CA LEU A 67 -8.11 -2.93 -23.05
C LEU A 67 -7.23 -2.58 -24.27
N PRO A 68 -6.88 -3.56 -25.13
CA PRO A 68 -5.99 -3.32 -26.27
C PRO A 68 -6.49 -2.24 -27.25
N ASP A 69 -7.78 -2.22 -27.55
CA ASP A 69 -8.42 -1.23 -28.42
C ASP A 69 -8.39 0.18 -27.82
N LEU A 70 -8.55 0.29 -26.50
CA LEU A 70 -8.46 1.56 -25.78
C LEU A 70 -7.02 2.10 -25.72
N ALA A 71 -6.00 1.26 -25.86
CA ALA A 71 -4.61 1.71 -25.88
C ALA A 71 -4.28 2.59 -27.10
N GLU A 72 -5.05 2.48 -28.18
CA GLU A 72 -4.92 3.31 -29.37
C GLU A 72 -5.54 4.71 -29.19
N VAL A 73 -6.38 4.90 -28.18
CA VAL A 73 -6.98 6.21 -27.88
C VAL A 73 -5.88 7.16 -27.36
N PRO A 74 -5.63 8.32 -28.00
CA PRO A 74 -4.49 9.18 -27.65
C PRO A 74 -4.43 9.60 -26.18
N ALA A 75 -5.59 9.90 -25.58
CA ALA A 75 -5.67 10.27 -24.16
C ALA A 75 -5.30 9.11 -23.22
N VAL A 76 -5.66 7.87 -23.58
CA VAL A 76 -5.31 6.66 -22.80
C VAL A 76 -3.82 6.37 -22.91
N ALA A 77 -3.27 6.39 -24.13
CA ALA A 77 -1.84 6.22 -24.36
C ALA A 77 -1.01 7.23 -23.56
N LEU A 78 -1.40 8.51 -23.60
CA LEU A 78 -0.75 9.58 -22.84
C LEU A 78 -0.83 9.33 -21.33
N MET A 79 -2.00 8.94 -20.81
CA MET A 79 -2.14 8.66 -19.38
C MET A 79 -1.25 7.50 -18.93
N LEU A 80 -1.19 6.42 -19.71
CA LEU A 80 -0.32 5.27 -19.41
C LEU A 80 1.16 5.65 -19.41
N GLU A 81 1.60 6.48 -20.36
CA GLU A 81 2.96 7.00 -20.39
C GLU A 81 3.27 7.82 -19.12
N ARG A 82 2.37 8.71 -18.69
CA ARG A 82 2.54 9.52 -17.47
C ARG A 82 2.57 8.66 -16.21
N LEU A 83 1.73 7.63 -16.13
CA LEU A 83 1.74 6.68 -15.03
C LEU A 83 3.04 5.88 -14.99
N ALA A 84 3.54 5.41 -16.14
CA ALA A 84 4.80 4.70 -16.24
C ALA A 84 5.98 5.57 -15.79
N GLY A 85 6.05 6.82 -16.25
CA GLY A 85 7.08 7.78 -15.83
C GLY A 85 7.04 8.10 -14.32
N SER A 86 5.82 8.18 -13.75
CA SER A 86 5.65 8.41 -12.30
C SER A 86 6.00 7.18 -11.45
N ALA A 87 5.92 5.98 -12.03
CA ALA A 87 6.23 4.73 -11.34
C ALA A 87 7.74 4.51 -11.18
N THR A 88 8.56 4.95 -12.14
CA THR A 88 10.03 4.84 -12.13
C THR A 88 10.73 5.93 -11.34
N GLY A 89 10.08 7.08 -11.11
CA GLY A 89 10.63 8.20 -10.33
C GLY A 89 10.60 8.04 -8.81
N ARG A 90 10.35 6.84 -8.28
CA ARG A 90 10.24 6.54 -6.84
C ARG A 90 11.22 5.48 -6.38
#